data_AF-A0A529HLA6-F1
#
_entry.id   AF-A0A529HLA6-F1
#
_cell.length_a   1.000
_cell.length_b   1.000
_cell.length_c   1.000
_cell.angle_alpha   90.00
_cell.angle_beta   90.00
_cell.angle_gamma   90.00
#
_symmetry.space_group_name_H-M   'P 1'
#
loop_
_entity.id
_entity.type
_entity.pdbx_description
1 polymer ?
#
loop_
_entity_poly.entity_id
_entity_poly.type
_entity_poly.pdbx_seq_one_letter_code
_entity_poly.pdbx_strand_id
1 'polypeptide(L)'
;PTPEIMPEVARAARPDAMICTGRSDFPNQVNNVLCFPYIFRGALDCGASAINEEMKMAAVRAIAALAREEPSDVAARAYSGETPVFGPDFLI
;
A
#
# COMPACT_ATOMS: atom_id res chain seq x y z
N PRO A 1 4.13 1.63 -17.83
CA PRO A 1 3.17 0.72 -18.49
C PRO A 1 1.76 1.32 -18.39
N THR A 2 0.83 0.90 -19.24
CA THR A 2 -0.55 1.43 -19.25
C THR A 2 -1.44 0.54 -18.36
N PRO A 3 -2.20 1.11 -17.40
CA PRO A 3 -3.18 0.35 -16.61
C PRO A 3 -4.39 -0.06 -17.47
N GLU A 4 -5.19 -1.00 -16.96
CA GLU A 4 -6.41 -1.49 -17.60
C GLU A 4 -7.45 -0.38 -17.80
N ILE A 5 -7.50 0.58 -16.87
CA ILE A 5 -8.26 1.81 -16.96
C ILE A 5 -7.39 2.96 -16.44
N MET A 6 -7.37 4.07 -17.17
CA MET A 6 -6.65 5.25 -16.72
C MET A 6 -7.37 5.91 -15.52
N PRO A 7 -6.63 6.37 -14.48
CA PRO A 7 -7.24 6.95 -13.27
C PRO A 7 -8.23 8.09 -13.53
N GLU A 8 -7.95 8.96 -14.51
CA GLU A 8 -8.83 10.06 -14.88
C GLU A 8 -10.19 9.58 -15.43
N VAL A 9 -10.18 8.49 -16.19
CA VAL A 9 -11.40 7.89 -16.75
C VAL A 9 -12.21 7.23 -15.64
N ALA A 10 -11.55 6.49 -14.75
CA ALA A 10 -12.20 5.85 -13.61
C ALA A 10 -12.84 6.89 -12.68
N ARG A 11 -12.13 7.99 -12.39
CA ARG A 11 -12.62 9.07 -11.52
C ARG A 11 -13.76 9.87 -12.14
N ALA A 12 -13.74 10.07 -13.46
CA ALA A 12 -14.87 10.70 -14.17
C ALA A 12 -16.15 9.84 -14.06
N ALA A 13 -16.03 8.51 -14.10
CA ALA A 13 -17.17 7.61 -13.93
C ALA A 13 -17.62 7.49 -12.47
N ARG A 14 -16.68 7.51 -11.51
CA ARG A 14 -16.93 7.40 -10.07
C ARG A 14 -15.99 8.31 -9.27
N PRO A 15 -16.43 9.54 -8.96
CA PRO A 15 -15.61 10.53 -8.25
C PRO A 15 -15.18 10.10 -6.84
N ASP A 16 -15.92 9.17 -6.23
CA ASP A 16 -15.73 8.65 -4.88
C ASP A 16 -14.89 7.35 -4.83
N ALA A 17 -14.43 6.85 -5.99
CA ALA A 17 -13.70 5.60 -6.05
C ALA A 17 -12.28 5.72 -5.46
N MET A 18 -11.90 4.73 -4.66
CA MET A 18 -10.50 4.46 -4.34
C MET A 18 -9.83 3.86 -5.59
N ILE A 19 -8.91 4.61 -6.18
CA ILE A 19 -8.21 4.20 -7.40
C ILE A 19 -6.76 3.90 -7.05
N CYS A 20 -6.30 2.70 -7.42
CA CYS A 20 -4.94 2.25 -7.21
C CYS A 20 -4.35 1.77 -8.53
N THR A 21 -3.05 1.99 -8.73
CA THR A 21 -2.34 1.47 -9.92
C THR A 21 -0.95 0.97 -9.55
N GLY A 22 -0.25 0.28 -10.46
CA GLY A 22 1.16 -0.05 -10.27
C GLY A 22 2.13 1.11 -10.54
N ARG A 23 1.65 2.28 -10.97
CA ARG A 23 2.49 3.40 -11.39
C ARG A 23 2.75 4.37 -10.23
N SER A 24 3.97 4.89 -10.16
CA SER A 24 4.41 5.81 -9.10
C SER A 24 4.01 7.27 -9.34
N ASP A 25 3.58 7.62 -10.55
CA ASP A 25 3.13 8.96 -10.89
C ASP A 25 1.65 9.22 -10.56
N PHE A 26 0.96 8.24 -9.98
CA PHE A 26 -0.40 8.37 -9.45
C PHE A 26 -0.44 8.06 -7.94
N PRO A 27 -1.42 8.62 -7.20
CA PRO A 27 -1.67 8.22 -5.82
C PRO A 27 -1.95 6.72 -5.68
N ASN A 28 -1.81 6.20 -4.45
CA ASN A 28 -2.15 4.82 -4.09
C ASN A 28 -1.45 3.77 -4.95
N GLN A 29 -0.13 3.90 -5.10
CA GLN A 29 0.66 2.91 -5.83
C GLN A 29 0.64 1.54 -5.11
N VAL A 30 0.22 0.51 -5.81
CA VAL A 30 0.34 -0.89 -5.37
C VAL A 30 1.69 -1.42 -5.81
N ASN A 31 2.59 -1.65 -4.86
CA ASN A 31 3.95 -2.07 -5.14
C ASN A 31 4.41 -3.23 -4.24
N ASN A 32 5.04 -4.22 -4.85
CA ASN A 32 5.57 -5.41 -4.18
C ASN A 32 6.65 -5.10 -3.13
N VAL A 33 7.28 -3.92 -3.22
CA VAL A 33 8.28 -3.46 -2.24
C VAL A 33 7.74 -3.42 -0.81
N LEU A 34 6.42 -3.24 -0.64
CA LEU A 34 5.76 -3.23 0.66
C LEU A 34 5.64 -4.63 1.29
N CYS A 35 5.75 -5.70 0.49
CA CYS A 35 5.50 -7.07 0.94
C CYS A 35 6.77 -7.92 0.93
N PHE A 36 7.49 -7.97 -0.20
CA PHE A 36 8.55 -8.95 -0.40
C PHE A 36 9.63 -8.94 0.70
N PRO A 37 10.20 -7.80 1.12
CA PRO A 37 11.31 -7.82 2.08
C PRO A 37 10.86 -8.39 3.42
N TYR A 38 9.64 -8.06 3.83
CA TYR A 38 9.15 -8.31 5.18
C TYR A 38 8.51 -9.68 5.34
N ILE A 39 7.80 -10.19 4.32
CA ILE A 39 7.30 -11.56 4.37
C ILE A 39 8.43 -12.58 4.35
N PHE A 40 9.51 -12.32 3.59
CA PHE A 40 10.72 -13.14 3.61
C PHE A 40 11.47 -12.99 4.94
N ARG A 41 11.54 -11.79 5.51
CA ARG A 41 12.14 -11.61 6.84
C ARG A 41 11.44 -12.49 7.89
N GLY A 42 10.11 -12.42 7.97
CA GLY A 42 9.33 -13.23 8.91
C GLY A 42 9.50 -14.74 8.67
N ALA A 43 9.55 -15.16 7.41
CA ALA A 43 9.79 -16.56 7.04
C ALA A 43 11.18 -17.07 7.45
N LEU A 44 12.21 -16.25 7.23
CA LEU A 44 13.59 -16.57 7.61
C LEU A 44 13.75 -16.61 9.13
N ASP A 45 13.13 -15.68 9.86
CA ASP A 45 13.21 -15.61 11.33
C ASP A 45 12.62 -16.85 12.01
N CYS A 46 11.58 -17.45 11.45
CA CYS A 46 10.97 -18.67 12.00
C CYS A 46 11.45 -19.97 11.34
N GLY A 47 12.38 -19.91 10.38
CA GLY A 47 12.88 -21.07 9.66
C GLY A 47 11.82 -21.76 8.80
N ALA A 48 10.87 -21.01 8.23
CA ALA A 48 9.82 -21.57 7.38
C ALA A 48 10.39 -22.22 6.11
N SER A 49 9.89 -23.41 5.78
CA SER A 49 10.26 -24.12 4.55
C SER A 49 9.51 -23.62 3.30
N ALA A 50 8.44 -22.84 3.48
CA ALA A 50 7.63 -22.26 2.43
C ALA A 50 6.83 -21.06 2.94
N ILE A 51 6.39 -20.19 2.02
CA ILE A 51 5.39 -19.16 2.30
C ILE A 51 4.00 -19.74 2.03
N ASN A 52 3.24 -20.02 3.08
CA ASN A 52 1.87 -20.55 2.97
C ASN A 52 0.81 -19.43 2.89
N GLU A 53 -0.46 -19.81 2.72
CA GLU A 53 -1.57 -18.86 2.60
C GLU A 53 -1.80 -18.08 3.90
N GLU A 54 -1.59 -18.70 5.06
CA GLU A 54 -1.72 -18.05 6.36
C GLU A 54 -0.69 -16.92 6.54
N MET A 55 0.56 -17.14 6.10
CA MET A 55 1.60 -16.10 6.10
C MET A 55 1.25 -14.96 5.15
N LYS A 56 0.72 -15.26 3.95
CA LYS A 56 0.25 -14.21 3.02
C LYS A 56 -0.88 -13.40 3.64
N MET A 57 -1.85 -14.06 4.25
CA MET A 57 -2.97 -13.40 4.92
C MET A 57 -2.49 -12.55 6.11
N ALA A 58 -1.51 -13.02 6.87
CA ALA A 58 -0.90 -12.25 7.95
C ALA A 58 -0.20 -10.98 7.43
N ALA A 59 0.57 -11.10 6.34
CA ALA A 59 1.22 -9.95 5.70
C ALA A 59 0.18 -8.93 5.17
N VAL A 60 -0.89 -9.40 4.52
CA VAL A 60 -1.99 -8.53 4.06
C VAL A 60 -2.64 -7.78 5.22
N ARG A 61 -2.94 -8.47 6.33
CA ARG A 61 -3.53 -7.85 7.53
C ARG A 61 -2.60 -6.82 8.16
N ALA A 62 -1.29 -7.10 8.24
CA ALA A 62 -0.30 -6.17 8.76
C ALA A 62 -0.19 -4.90 7.89
N ILE A 63 -0.11 -5.05 6.56
CA ILE A 63 -0.05 -3.90 5.64
C ILE A 63 -1.34 -3.06 5.72
N ALA A 64 -2.51 -3.72 5.78
CA ALA A 64 -3.79 -3.03 5.90
C ALA A 64 -3.96 -2.29 7.23
N ALA A 65 -3.39 -2.82 8.31
CA ALA A 65 -3.36 -2.15 9.61
C ALA A 65 -2.48 -0.89 9.56
N LEU A 66 -1.28 -1.00 8.98
CA LEU A 66 -0.34 0.11 8.84
C LEU A 66 -0.91 1.29 8.05
N ALA A 67 -1.69 1.02 6.99
CA ALA A 67 -2.40 2.06 6.24
C ALA A 67 -3.37 2.90 7.09
N ARG A 68 -3.80 2.39 8.25
CA ARG A 68 -4.74 3.06 9.17
C ARG A 68 -4.04 3.63 10.40
N GLU A 69 -2.74 3.43 10.54
CA GLU A 69 -1.97 4.03 11.63
C GLU A 69 -1.74 5.51 11.37
N GLU A 70 -1.63 6.29 12.45
CA GLU A 70 -1.25 7.69 12.32
C GLU A 70 0.18 7.78 11.77
N PRO A 71 0.43 8.64 10.77
CA PRO A 71 1.77 8.76 10.22
C PRO A 71 2.75 9.19 11.30
N SER A 72 3.84 8.44 11.44
CA SER A 72 4.90 8.79 12.38
C SER A 72 5.43 10.21 12.13
N ASP A 73 5.95 10.86 13.18
CA ASP A 73 6.61 12.18 13.06
C ASP A 73 7.72 12.21 11.98
N VAL A 74 8.35 11.07 11.71
CA VAL A 74 9.38 10.92 10.67
C VAL A 74 8.76 10.97 9.27
N ALA A 75 7.64 10.26 9.07
CA ALA A 75 6.88 10.30 7.82
C ALA A 75 6.27 11.69 7.59
N ALA A 76 5.69 12.30 8.63
CA ALA A 76 5.14 13.65 8.57
C ALA A 76 6.19 14.71 8.20
N ARG A 77 7.46 14.53 8.57
CA ARG A 77 8.56 15.44 8.15
C ARG A 77 8.99 15.25 6.70
N ALA A 78 8.78 14.06 6.13
CA ALA A 78 9.11 13.80 4.73
C ALA A 78 8.11 14.48 3.78
N TYR A 79 6.87 14.64 4.22
CA TYR A 79 5.85 15.45 3.54
C TYR A 79 5.95 16.89 4.04
N SER A 80 6.28 17.84 3.17
CA SER A 80 6.51 19.25 3.51
C SER A 80 5.21 20.02 3.80
N GLY A 81 4.27 19.44 4.55
CA GLY A 81 2.93 19.99 4.78
C GLY A 81 2.02 19.12 5.66
N GLU A 82 0.72 19.19 5.41
CA GLU A 82 -0.31 18.44 6.14
C GLU A 82 -0.10 16.93 6.01
N THR A 83 -0.26 16.23 7.12
CA THR A 83 -0.19 14.77 7.18
C THR A 83 -1.39 14.18 6.45
N PRO A 84 -1.20 13.52 5.31
CA PRO A 84 -2.32 12.95 4.58
C PRO A 84 -2.98 11.85 5.40
N VAL A 85 -4.31 11.84 5.39
CA VAL A 85 -5.14 10.90 6.14
C VAL A 85 -5.64 9.81 5.20
N PHE A 86 -5.76 8.59 5.71
CA PHE A 86 -6.33 7.46 4.97
C PHE A 86 -7.67 7.84 4.29
N GLY A 87 -7.73 7.68 2.96
CA GLY A 87 -8.88 8.06 2.15
C GLY A 87 -8.66 7.80 0.65
N PRO A 88 -9.61 8.19 -0.22
CA PRO A 88 -9.56 7.92 -1.66
C PRO A 88 -8.27 8.39 -2.37
N ASP A 89 -7.60 9.39 -1.80
CA ASP A 89 -6.41 10.01 -2.37
C ASP A 89 -5.11 9.63 -1.63
N PHE A 90 -5.19 8.85 -0.54
CA PHE A 90 -4.02 8.42 0.23
C PHE A 90 -4.28 7.14 1.05
N LEU A 91 -3.41 6.13 0.93
CA LEU A 91 -3.48 4.90 1.71
C LEU A 91 -2.41 4.80 2.80
N ILE A 92 -1.14 5.08 2.49
CA ILE A 92 0.03 4.86 3.36
C ILE A 92 1.21 5.72 2.92
#